data_AF-A0A7S1E6C4-F1
#
_entry.id   AF-A0A7S1E6C4-F1
#
_cell.length_a   1.000
_cell.length_b   1.000
_cell.length_c   1.000
_cell.angle_alpha   90.00
_cell.angle_beta   90.00
_cell.angle_gamma   90.00
#
_symmetry.space_group_name_H-M   'P 1'
#
loop_
_entity.id
_entity.type
_entity.pdbx_description
1 polymer ?
#
loop_
_entity_poly.entity_id
_entity_poly.type
_entity_poly.pdbx_seq_one_letter_code
_entity_poly.pdbx_strand_id
1 'polypeptide(L)'
;EDLSLTFTVPGYDGVELCPGGGDKEVLIDNVDEYVELLPRVVLSDSVLPALRAMREGLSKVLPLSSLCVICPEELQTMFASDESLSDWSPTALLQAFKFEHGYTSSSPVARLLANVLSSLPIQSKRKFVSFCTGCPRLPVGGFRALKPGFTVVKKEESTKAPVELQLPSVMTCANYLKLPEYKSEEVLRERLLVAISEGEGSFHLS
;
A
#
# COMPACT_ATOMS: atom_id res chain seq x y z
N GLU A 1 1.95 -27.38 17.23
CA GLU A 1 0.59 -27.08 17.73
C GLU A 1 -0.37 -27.35 16.59
N ASP A 2 -1.47 -28.03 16.88
CA ASP A 2 -2.58 -28.18 15.94
C ASP A 2 -3.30 -26.83 15.84
N LEU A 3 -3.50 -26.33 14.62
CA LEU A 3 -4.12 -25.02 14.40
C LEU A 3 -5.65 -25.09 14.54
N SER A 4 -6.22 -26.30 14.64
CA SER A 4 -7.67 -26.56 14.79
C SER A 4 -8.52 -25.75 13.80
N LEU A 5 -8.04 -25.67 12.56
CA LEU A 5 -8.73 -24.97 11.47
C LEU A 5 -9.78 -25.89 10.86
N THR A 6 -10.91 -25.30 10.49
CA THR A 6 -11.96 -25.92 9.71
C THR A 6 -12.07 -25.22 8.35
N PHE A 7 -12.89 -25.74 7.43
CA PHE A 7 -13.18 -25.11 6.14
C PHE A 7 -14.13 -23.91 6.32
N THR A 8 -13.72 -22.95 7.14
CA THR A 8 -14.37 -21.67 7.44
C THR A 8 -13.37 -20.54 7.27
N VAL A 9 -13.85 -19.32 7.11
CA VAL A 9 -12.97 -18.14 7.04
C VAL A 9 -12.39 -17.87 8.44
N PRO A 10 -11.06 -17.78 8.60
CA PRO A 10 -10.44 -17.52 9.90
C PRO A 10 -10.97 -16.24 10.58
N GLY A 11 -11.44 -16.38 11.82
CA GLY A 11 -12.04 -15.29 12.59
C GLY A 11 -13.51 -15.00 12.24
N TYR A 12 -14.11 -15.77 11.33
CA TYR A 12 -15.49 -15.67 10.89
C TYR A 12 -16.10 -17.06 10.70
N ASP A 13 -16.22 -17.82 11.79
CA ASP A 13 -16.65 -19.23 11.77
C ASP A 13 -18.05 -19.46 11.15
N GLY A 14 -18.88 -18.42 11.07
CA GLY A 14 -20.17 -18.46 10.38
C GLY A 14 -20.09 -18.38 8.85
N VAL A 15 -18.89 -18.22 8.28
CA VAL A 15 -18.67 -18.17 6.83
C VAL A 15 -17.93 -19.43 6.41
N GLU A 16 -18.69 -20.43 5.96
CA GLU A 16 -18.14 -21.68 5.47
C GLU A 16 -17.57 -21.53 4.05
N LEU A 17 -16.46 -22.21 3.78
CA LEU A 17 -15.82 -22.26 2.47
C LEU A 17 -16.50 -23.25 1.52
N CYS A 18 -17.16 -24.25 2.09
CA CYS A 18 -17.96 -25.25 1.40
C CYS A 18 -19.11 -25.69 2.32
N PRO A 19 -20.18 -26.33 1.80
CA PRO A 19 -21.26 -26.83 2.65
C PRO A 19 -20.76 -27.78 3.74
N GLY A 20 -21.08 -27.49 5.01
CA GLY A 20 -20.60 -28.26 6.16
C GLY A 20 -19.13 -28.03 6.47
N GLY A 21 -18.56 -26.91 6.01
CA GLY A 21 -17.16 -26.56 6.20
C GLY A 21 -16.77 -26.40 7.67
N GLY A 22 -17.71 -26.04 8.54
CA GLY A 22 -17.48 -25.95 9.99
C GLY A 22 -17.16 -27.29 10.66
N ASP A 23 -17.60 -28.41 10.07
CA ASP A 23 -17.33 -29.76 10.60
C ASP A 23 -16.14 -30.44 9.88
N LYS A 24 -15.57 -29.78 8.86
CA LYS A 24 -14.48 -30.31 8.04
C LYS A 24 -13.16 -29.70 8.50
N GLU A 25 -12.32 -30.50 9.15
CA GLU A 25 -10.98 -30.08 9.59
C GLU A 25 -10.01 -29.91 8.41
N VAL A 26 -9.11 -28.94 8.55
CA VAL A 26 -7.99 -28.72 7.63
C VAL A 26 -6.83 -29.64 8.04
N LEU A 27 -6.52 -30.57 7.16
CA LEU A 27 -5.46 -31.57 7.29
C LEU A 27 -4.45 -31.40 6.15
N ILE A 28 -3.26 -32.00 6.30
CA ILE A 28 -2.22 -31.93 5.27
C ILE A 28 -2.70 -32.43 3.89
N ASP A 29 -3.62 -33.39 3.87
CA ASP A 29 -4.13 -33.99 2.64
C ASP A 29 -5.21 -33.14 1.94
N ASN A 30 -5.79 -32.15 2.62
CA ASN A 30 -6.86 -31.29 2.08
C ASN A 30 -6.55 -29.80 2.15
N VAL A 31 -5.36 -29.41 2.63
CA VAL A 31 -4.95 -28.02 2.78
C VAL A 31 -4.95 -27.25 1.47
N ASP A 32 -4.63 -27.91 0.35
CA ASP A 32 -4.66 -27.29 -0.97
C ASP A 32 -6.08 -26.83 -1.34
N GLU A 33 -7.10 -27.65 -1.04
CA GLU A 33 -8.50 -27.31 -1.26
C GLU A 33 -8.92 -26.10 -0.41
N TYR A 34 -8.48 -26.05 0.86
CA TYR A 34 -8.72 -24.92 1.74
C TYR A 34 -8.10 -23.62 1.20
N VAL A 35 -6.83 -23.69 0.75
CA VAL A 35 -6.10 -22.55 0.19
C VAL A 35 -6.72 -22.05 -1.13
N GLU A 36 -7.28 -22.94 -1.94
CA GLU A 36 -8.00 -22.57 -3.17
C GLU A 36 -9.37 -21.93 -2.88
N LEU A 37 -10.13 -22.48 -1.92
CA LEU A 37 -11.49 -22.01 -1.62
C LEU A 37 -11.51 -20.68 -0.87
N LEU A 38 -10.57 -20.45 0.04
CA LEU A 38 -10.54 -19.25 0.88
C LEU A 38 -10.58 -17.93 0.07
N PRO A 39 -9.67 -17.66 -0.90
CA PRO A 39 -9.71 -16.44 -1.68
C PRO A 39 -10.95 -16.36 -2.58
N ARG A 40 -11.45 -17.50 -3.09
CA ARG A 40 -12.67 -17.52 -3.91
C ARG A 40 -13.88 -17.05 -3.10
N VAL A 41 -14.06 -17.55 -1.89
CA VAL A 41 -15.18 -17.17 -1.04
C VAL A 41 -15.04 -15.72 -0.56
N VAL A 42 -13.85 -15.34 -0.09
CA VAL A 42 -13.61 -14.00 0.49
C VAL A 42 -13.57 -12.89 -0.56
N LEU A 43 -13.02 -13.13 -1.76
CA LEU A 43 -12.75 -12.08 -2.75
C LEU A 43 -13.65 -12.14 -3.99
N SER A 44 -14.36 -13.24 -4.24
CA SER A 44 -15.24 -13.39 -5.41
C SER A 44 -16.69 -13.62 -4.99
N ASP A 45 -16.98 -14.76 -4.36
CA ASP A 45 -18.35 -15.24 -4.23
C ASP A 45 -19.16 -14.37 -3.24
N SER A 46 -18.54 -13.95 -2.13
CA SER A 46 -19.18 -13.06 -1.14
C SER A 46 -19.45 -11.64 -1.66
N VAL A 47 -18.61 -11.12 -2.56
CA VAL A 47 -18.75 -9.75 -3.10
C VAL A 47 -19.60 -9.70 -4.38
N LEU A 48 -19.84 -10.85 -5.03
CA LEU A 48 -20.53 -10.94 -6.31
C LEU A 48 -21.93 -10.28 -6.33
N PRO A 49 -22.78 -10.40 -5.30
CA PRO A 49 -24.07 -9.71 -5.27
C PRO A 49 -23.92 -8.19 -5.30
N ALA A 50 -22.97 -7.64 -4.53
CA ALA A 50 -22.69 -6.20 -4.50
C ALA A 50 -22.12 -5.72 -5.84
N LEU A 51 -21.22 -6.49 -6.46
CA LEU A 51 -20.67 -6.19 -7.79
C LEU A 51 -21.75 -6.20 -8.88
N ARG A 52 -22.71 -7.13 -8.82
CA ARG A 52 -23.85 -7.18 -9.75
C ARG A 52 -24.75 -5.97 -9.60
N ALA A 53 -25.09 -5.58 -8.37
CA ALA A 53 -25.89 -4.39 -8.11
C ALA A 53 -25.17 -3.11 -8.58
N MET A 54 -23.86 -2.99 -8.33
CA MET A 54 -23.04 -1.90 -8.84
C MET A 54 -23.04 -1.84 -10.36
N ARG A 55 -22.85 -2.98 -11.03
CA ARG A 55 -22.90 -3.10 -12.50
C ARG A 55 -24.26 -2.69 -13.06
N GLU A 56 -25.35 -3.11 -12.43
CA GLU A 56 -26.71 -2.73 -12.83
C GLU A 56 -26.92 -1.22 -12.70
N GLY A 57 -26.51 -0.64 -11.56
CA GLY A 57 -26.56 0.81 -11.34
C GLY A 57 -25.77 1.59 -12.39
N LEU A 58 -24.53 1.15 -12.67
CA LEU A 58 -23.67 1.78 -13.66
C LEU A 58 -24.26 1.71 -15.08
N SER A 59 -24.87 0.57 -15.44
CA SER A 59 -25.52 0.38 -16.75
C SER A 59 -26.72 1.30 -17.00
N LYS A 60 -27.30 1.90 -15.95
CA LYS A 60 -28.38 2.89 -16.06
C LYS A 60 -27.87 4.28 -16.44
N VAL A 61 -26.58 4.56 -16.23
CA VAL A 61 -25.95 5.86 -16.48
C VAL A 61 -25.13 5.85 -17.77
N LEU A 62 -24.44 4.75 -18.07
CA LEU A 62 -23.69 4.57 -19.33
C LEU A 62 -23.73 3.13 -19.85
N PRO A 63 -23.61 2.92 -21.17
CA PRO A 63 -23.46 1.58 -21.74
C PRO A 63 -22.17 0.91 -21.25
N LEU A 64 -22.27 -0.30 -20.70
CA LEU A 64 -21.09 -1.04 -20.21
C LEU A 64 -20.09 -1.38 -21.32
N SER A 65 -20.55 -1.50 -22.57
CA SER A 65 -19.68 -1.69 -23.73
C SER A 65 -18.69 -0.55 -23.93
N SER A 66 -19.03 0.67 -23.49
CA SER A 66 -18.12 1.83 -23.53
C SER A 66 -16.95 1.69 -22.56
N LEU A 67 -17.04 0.84 -21.54
CA LEU A 67 -15.94 0.55 -20.62
C LEU A 67 -15.01 -0.54 -21.13
N CYS A 68 -15.44 -1.37 -22.10
CA CYS A 68 -14.63 -2.48 -22.61
C CYS A 68 -13.39 -2.04 -23.40
N VAL A 69 -13.33 -0.77 -23.82
CA VAL A 69 -12.17 -0.20 -24.53
C VAL A 69 -11.13 0.42 -23.58
N ILE A 70 -11.44 0.51 -22.29
CA ILE A 70 -10.62 1.14 -21.25
C ILE A 70 -9.97 0.03 -20.43
N CYS A 71 -8.65 0.08 -20.24
CA CYS A 71 -7.98 -0.90 -19.37
C CYS A 71 -8.25 -0.60 -17.87
N PRO A 72 -8.11 -1.59 -16.97
CA PRO A 72 -8.34 -1.37 -15.53
C PRO A 72 -7.59 -0.18 -14.93
N GLU A 73 -6.35 0.06 -15.38
CA GLU A 73 -5.49 1.16 -14.94
C GLU A 73 -6.01 2.53 -15.39
N GLU A 74 -6.50 2.62 -16.63
CA GLU A 74 -7.15 3.83 -17.16
C GLU A 74 -8.48 4.08 -16.45
N LEU A 75 -9.26 3.03 -16.20
CA LEU A 75 -10.52 3.11 -15.47
C LEU A 75 -10.29 3.62 -14.03
N GLN A 76 -9.25 3.10 -13.37
CA GLN A 76 -8.82 3.59 -12.06
C GLN A 76 -8.43 5.07 -12.13
N THR A 77 -7.73 5.49 -13.19
CA THR A 77 -7.35 6.90 -13.40
C THR A 77 -8.56 7.79 -13.64
N MET A 78 -9.56 7.33 -14.39
CA MET A 78 -10.78 8.07 -14.69
C MET A 78 -11.64 8.32 -13.45
N PHE A 79 -11.73 7.34 -12.54
CA PHE A 79 -12.48 7.46 -11.28
C PHE A 79 -11.65 8.02 -10.12
N ALA A 80 -10.32 7.99 -10.21
CA ALA A 80 -9.47 8.65 -9.23
C ALA A 80 -9.46 10.15 -9.53
N SER A 81 -10.26 10.93 -8.79
CA SER A 81 -10.07 12.37 -8.75
C SER A 81 -8.64 12.69 -8.30
N ASP A 82 -8.02 13.66 -8.97
CA ASP A 82 -6.68 14.15 -8.64
C ASP A 82 -6.65 14.84 -7.25
N GLU A 83 -7.82 15.01 -6.62
CA GLU A 83 -8.00 15.54 -5.27
C GLU A 83 -7.36 14.67 -4.17
N SER A 84 -7.03 13.41 -4.45
CA SER A 84 -6.25 12.57 -3.53
C SER A 84 -4.79 13.01 -3.37
N LEU A 85 -4.34 13.96 -4.19
CA LEU A 85 -3.02 14.58 -4.08
C LEU A 85 -3.17 15.89 -3.32
N SER A 86 -3.52 15.72 -2.04
CA SER A 86 -3.37 16.69 -0.96
C SER A 86 -2.11 17.53 -1.10
N ASP A 87 -2.13 18.79 -0.71
CA ASP A 87 -0.98 19.71 -0.65
C ASP A 87 0.37 18.99 -0.38
N TRP A 88 1.19 18.87 -1.44
CA TRP A 88 2.56 18.30 -1.38
C TRP A 88 3.61 19.39 -1.14
N SER A 89 3.21 20.59 -0.71
CA SER A 89 4.18 21.61 -0.32
C SER A 89 5.11 21.08 0.78
N PRO A 90 6.39 21.49 0.80
CA PRO A 90 7.31 21.04 1.84
C PRO A 90 6.77 21.25 3.26
N THR A 91 6.07 22.36 3.49
CA THR A 91 5.44 22.69 4.77
C THR A 91 4.34 21.69 5.15
N ALA A 92 3.45 21.34 4.21
CA ALA A 92 2.38 20.39 4.47
C ALA A 92 2.93 18.99 4.79
N LEU A 93 3.95 18.54 4.05
CA LEU A 93 4.63 17.26 4.27
C LEU A 93 5.30 17.21 5.65
N LEU A 94 6.06 18.25 6.01
CA LEU A 94 6.72 18.34 7.33
C LEU A 94 5.72 18.34 8.50
N GLN A 95 4.53 18.91 8.30
CA GLN A 95 3.47 18.90 9.30
C GLN A 95 2.70 17.56 9.35
N ALA A 96 2.65 16.83 8.25
CA ALA A 96 1.94 15.56 8.17
C ALA A 96 2.79 14.37 8.63
N PHE A 97 4.11 14.46 8.50
CA PHE A 97 5.02 13.36 8.81
C PHE A 97 5.50 13.43 10.26
N LYS A 98 5.54 12.27 10.90
CA LYS A 98 6.21 12.09 12.19
C LYS A 98 7.68 11.73 11.93
N PHE A 99 8.61 12.32 12.68
CA PHE A 99 10.03 11.99 12.60
C PHE A 99 10.49 11.42 13.94
N GLU A 100 11.05 10.22 13.94
CA GLU A 100 11.47 9.52 15.17
C GLU A 100 12.81 8.81 14.99
N HIS A 101 13.29 8.19 16.08
CA HIS A 101 14.46 7.31 16.10
C HIS A 101 15.68 7.92 15.38
N GLY A 102 16.13 9.09 15.86
CA GLY A 102 17.29 9.79 15.31
C GLY A 102 16.95 10.94 14.35
N TYR A 103 15.69 11.09 13.95
CA TYR A 103 15.21 12.26 13.20
C TYR A 103 14.20 13.10 13.98
N THR A 104 14.12 14.37 13.59
CA THR A 104 13.13 15.36 14.02
C THR A 104 12.63 16.13 12.79
N SER A 105 11.53 16.87 12.91
CA SER A 105 11.06 17.76 11.83
C SER A 105 12.07 18.88 11.48
N SER A 106 13.00 19.20 12.38
CA SER A 106 14.09 20.17 12.15
C SER A 106 15.34 19.58 11.50
N SER A 107 15.43 18.25 11.40
CA SER A 107 16.60 17.57 10.82
C SER A 107 16.80 17.97 9.35
N PRO A 108 18.05 18.12 8.87
CA PRO A 108 18.30 18.44 7.46
C PRO A 108 17.61 17.48 6.49
N VAL A 109 17.66 16.18 6.78
CA VAL A 109 17.03 15.14 5.96
C VAL A 109 15.51 15.30 5.83
N ALA A 110 14.83 15.85 6.85
CA ALA A 110 13.39 16.09 6.81
C ALA A 110 13.06 17.14 5.73
N ARG A 111 13.87 18.21 5.66
CA ARG A 111 13.75 19.24 4.63
C ARG A 111 14.09 18.69 3.24
N LEU A 112 15.17 17.91 3.12
CA LEU A 112 15.55 17.27 1.85
C LEU A 112 14.42 16.38 1.33
N LEU A 113 13.85 15.52 2.19
CA LEU A 113 12.76 14.63 1.83
C LEU A 113 11.53 15.43 1.37
N ALA A 114 11.13 16.44 2.13
CA ALA A 114 9.96 17.27 1.80
C ALA A 114 10.15 18.01 0.46
N ASN A 115 11.33 18.57 0.20
CA ASN A 115 11.66 19.23 -1.06
C ASN A 115 11.64 18.24 -2.23
N VAL A 116 12.33 17.11 -2.10
CA VAL A 116 12.36 16.06 -3.12
C VAL A 116 10.93 15.61 -3.46
N LEU A 117 10.13 15.21 -2.46
CA LEU A 117 8.76 14.76 -2.67
C LEU A 117 7.86 15.85 -3.28
N SER A 118 8.01 17.10 -2.87
CA SER A 118 7.25 18.22 -3.44
C SER A 118 7.52 18.41 -4.93
N SER A 119 8.78 18.22 -5.34
CA SER A 119 9.27 18.38 -6.72
C SER A 119 8.96 17.21 -7.65
N LEU A 120 8.53 16.06 -7.11
CA LEU A 120 8.24 14.88 -7.92
C LEU A 120 7.04 15.10 -8.84
N PRO A 121 7.07 14.54 -10.07
CA PRO A 121 5.90 14.51 -10.93
C PRO A 121 4.80 13.66 -10.29
N ILE A 122 3.57 13.90 -10.73
CA ILE A 122 2.38 13.31 -10.11
C ILE A 122 2.41 11.77 -10.08
N GLN A 123 2.94 11.16 -11.13
CA GLN A 123 3.09 9.71 -11.23
C GLN A 123 4.08 9.16 -10.19
N SER A 124 5.22 9.83 -10.00
CA SER A 124 6.20 9.43 -8.98
C SER A 124 5.67 9.63 -7.57
N LYS A 125 4.84 10.65 -7.32
CA LYS A 125 4.14 10.83 -6.05
C LYS A 125 3.20 9.66 -5.74
N ARG A 126 2.40 9.24 -6.72
CA ARG A 126 1.51 8.05 -6.58
C ARG A 126 2.31 6.77 -6.30
N LYS A 127 3.42 6.57 -7.02
CA LYS A 127 4.33 5.44 -6.77
C LYS A 127 4.95 5.49 -5.37
N PHE A 128 5.34 6.66 -4.88
CA PHE A 128 5.82 6.82 -3.51
C PHE A 128 4.74 6.48 -2.46
N VAL A 129 3.49 6.93 -2.65
CA VAL A 129 2.38 6.57 -1.76
C VAL A 129 2.16 5.06 -1.77
N SER A 130 2.17 4.43 -2.95
CA SER A 130 2.06 2.97 -3.09
C SER A 130 3.20 2.24 -2.38
N PHE A 131 4.43 2.68 -2.60
CA PHE A 131 5.62 2.14 -1.93
C PHE A 131 5.49 2.23 -0.41
N CYS A 132 5.01 3.34 0.13
CA CYS A 132 4.92 3.55 1.57
C CYS A 132 3.72 2.89 2.25
N THR A 133 2.60 2.74 1.54
CA THR A 133 1.29 2.38 2.15
C THR A 133 0.67 1.12 1.57
N GLY A 134 1.22 0.56 0.49
CA GLY A 134 0.62 -0.51 -0.29
C GLY A 134 -0.60 -0.09 -1.12
N CYS A 135 -1.02 1.18 -1.04
CA CYS A 135 -2.13 1.73 -1.81
C CYS A 135 -1.63 2.93 -2.63
N PRO A 136 -1.98 3.06 -3.93
CA PRO A 136 -1.56 4.21 -4.73
C PRO A 136 -2.27 5.52 -4.35
N ARG A 137 -3.21 5.49 -3.39
CA ARG A 137 -4.05 6.62 -2.98
C ARG A 137 -4.04 6.82 -1.48
N LEU A 138 -3.92 8.08 -1.08
CA LEU A 138 -4.13 8.48 0.31
C LEU A 138 -5.62 8.55 0.64
N PRO A 139 -6.00 8.35 1.92
CA PRO A 139 -7.36 8.62 2.37
C PRO A 139 -7.74 10.10 2.21
N VAL A 140 -9.05 10.39 2.28
CA VAL A 140 -9.54 11.78 2.34
C VAL A 140 -8.89 12.48 3.55
N GLY A 141 -8.18 13.58 3.28
CA GLY A 141 -7.33 14.26 4.28
C GLY A 141 -5.82 14.00 4.13
N GLY A 142 -5.40 13.22 3.13
CA GLY A 142 -3.99 13.02 2.77
C GLY A 142 -3.21 12.23 3.83
N PHE A 143 -1.91 12.51 3.95
CA PHE A 143 -1.02 11.82 4.89
C PHE A 143 -1.45 11.94 6.36
N ARG A 144 -2.14 13.03 6.73
CA ARG A 144 -2.64 13.26 8.10
C ARG A 144 -3.77 12.31 8.51
N ALA A 145 -4.46 11.73 7.52
CA ALA A 145 -5.58 10.82 7.75
C ALA A 145 -5.13 9.34 7.79
N LEU A 146 -3.85 9.04 7.59
CA LEU A 146 -3.32 7.68 7.71
C LEU A 146 -3.41 7.16 9.15
N LYS A 147 -3.78 5.89 9.29
CA LYS A 147 -3.82 5.17 10.57
C LYS A 147 -3.09 3.82 10.40
N PRO A 148 -1.93 3.61 11.06
CA PRO A 148 -1.17 4.59 11.86
C PRO A 148 -0.64 5.76 11.00
N GLY A 149 -0.29 6.88 11.63
CA GLY A 149 0.25 8.05 10.93
C GLY A 149 1.61 7.78 10.28
N PHE A 150 1.92 8.47 9.19
CA PHE A 150 3.16 8.23 8.44
C PHE A 150 4.40 8.69 9.24
N THR A 151 5.34 7.76 9.44
CA THR A 151 6.53 7.98 10.29
C THR A 151 7.81 7.74 9.51
N VAL A 152 8.76 8.67 9.63
CA VAL A 152 10.09 8.62 9.02
C VAL A 152 11.14 8.46 10.11
N VAL A 153 12.04 7.50 9.95
CA VAL A 153 13.12 7.24 10.91
C VAL A 153 14.47 7.14 10.27
N LYS A 154 15.52 7.31 11.09
CA LYS A 154 16.88 7.02 10.67
C LYS A 154 17.03 5.52 10.44
N LYS A 155 17.48 5.16 9.25
CA LYS A 155 17.87 3.79 8.96
C LYS A 155 19.18 3.49 9.69
N GLU A 156 19.19 2.46 10.53
CA GLU A 156 20.40 1.99 11.18
C GLU A 156 21.37 1.42 10.13
N GLU A 157 22.66 1.70 10.28
CA GLU A 157 23.71 1.21 9.39
C GLU A 157 23.91 -0.30 9.59
N SER A 158 23.09 -1.11 8.91
CA SER A 158 23.21 -2.57 8.95
C SER A 158 24.33 -3.10 8.04
N THR A 159 24.88 -2.25 7.18
CA THR A 159 25.92 -2.61 6.21
C THR A 159 27.12 -1.68 6.35
N LYS A 160 28.33 -2.19 6.09
CA LYS A 160 29.56 -1.37 5.98
C LYS A 160 29.56 -0.48 4.73
N ALA A 161 28.47 -0.46 3.96
CA ALA A 161 28.38 0.32 2.74
C ALA A 161 28.18 1.81 3.06
N PRO A 162 28.81 2.71 2.29
CA PRO A 162 28.56 4.15 2.40
C PRO A 162 27.07 4.48 2.36
N VAL A 163 26.64 5.45 3.17
CA VAL A 163 25.23 5.90 3.28
C VAL A 163 24.64 6.24 1.90
N GLU A 164 25.43 6.81 1.00
CA GLU A 164 25.00 7.20 -0.36
C GLU A 164 24.59 6.01 -1.24
N LEU A 165 25.07 4.80 -0.93
CA LEU A 165 24.72 3.57 -1.66
C LEU A 165 23.55 2.83 -1.02
N GLN A 166 23.18 3.16 0.22
CA GLN A 166 22.07 2.50 0.91
C GLN A 166 20.74 2.97 0.33
N LEU A 167 19.80 2.04 0.16
CA LEU A 167 18.43 2.36 -0.27
C LEU A 167 17.51 2.57 0.94
N PRO A 168 16.51 3.46 0.85
CA PRO A 168 15.44 3.50 1.85
C PRO A 168 14.64 2.19 1.84
N SER A 169 13.99 1.89 2.96
CA SER A 169 13.08 0.75 3.06
C SER A 169 11.82 1.11 3.83
N VAL A 170 10.75 0.35 3.63
CA VAL A 170 9.41 0.65 4.13
C VAL A 170 8.83 -0.52 4.90
N MET A 171 7.98 -0.22 5.87
CA MET A 171 7.08 -1.18 6.49
C MET A 171 5.66 -0.68 6.24
N THR A 172 5.04 -1.18 5.19
CA THR A 172 3.74 -0.69 4.69
C THR A 172 2.64 -0.81 5.73
N CYS A 173 2.58 -1.93 6.47
CA CYS A 173 1.61 -2.13 7.55
C CYS A 173 1.68 -1.08 8.66
N ALA A 174 2.84 -0.44 8.83
CA ALA A 174 3.09 0.57 9.85
C ALA A 174 3.18 2.00 9.28
N ASN A 175 2.97 2.19 7.98
CA ASN A 175 3.19 3.48 7.28
C ASN A 175 4.55 4.10 7.64
N TYR A 176 5.60 3.28 7.57
CA TYR A 176 6.90 3.59 8.19
C TYR A 176 8.04 3.59 7.16
N LEU A 177 8.77 4.70 7.05
CA LEU A 177 9.90 4.86 6.13
C LEU A 177 11.22 4.93 6.90
N LYS A 178 12.09 3.94 6.67
CA LYS A 178 13.48 3.92 7.13
C LYS A 178 14.36 4.61 6.09
N LEU A 179 14.85 5.80 6.42
CA LEU A 179 15.59 6.66 5.51
C LEU A 179 17.05 6.84 5.97
N PRO A 180 18.05 6.48 5.15
CA PRO A 180 19.45 6.82 5.42
C PRO A 180 19.66 8.34 5.52
N GLU A 181 20.71 8.75 6.23
CA GLU A 181 21.01 10.17 6.46
C GLU A 181 21.72 10.80 5.25
N TYR A 182 21.00 10.91 4.14
CA TYR A 182 21.53 11.51 2.92
C TYR A 182 21.89 12.99 3.13
N LYS A 183 22.95 13.44 2.45
CA LYS A 183 23.49 14.79 2.59
C LYS A 183 23.01 15.77 1.52
N SER A 184 22.39 15.29 0.44
CA SER A 184 21.90 16.12 -0.66
C SER A 184 20.57 15.63 -1.23
N GLU A 185 19.83 16.54 -1.88
CA GLU A 185 18.54 16.21 -2.51
C GLU A 185 18.72 15.28 -3.71
N GLU A 186 19.84 15.41 -4.43
CA GLU A 186 20.15 14.61 -5.60
C GLU A 186 20.33 13.14 -5.23
N VAL A 187 21.14 12.85 -4.20
CA VAL A 187 21.35 11.48 -3.71
C VAL A 187 20.03 10.92 -3.15
N LEU A 188 19.31 11.70 -2.34
CA LEU A 188 18.02 11.25 -1.80
C LEU A 188 17.04 10.90 -2.92
N ARG A 189 16.88 11.78 -3.92
CA ARG A 189 15.99 11.57 -5.06
C ARG A 189 16.37 10.32 -5.84
N GLU A 190 17.65 10.16 -6.18
CA GLU A 190 18.13 9.00 -6.92
C GLU A 190 17.84 7.70 -6.16
N ARG A 191 18.27 7.59 -4.90
CA ARG A 191 18.10 6.37 -4.09
C ARG A 191 16.63 6.07 -3.80
N LEU A 192 15.82 7.10 -3.58
CA LEU A 192 14.38 6.95 -3.37
C LEU A 192 13.69 6.39 -4.61
N LEU A 193 13.99 6.93 -5.80
CA LEU A 193 13.38 6.46 -7.04
C LEU A 193 13.80 5.02 -7.38
N VAL A 194 15.07 4.67 -7.12
CA VAL A 194 15.54 3.28 -7.24
C VAL A 194 14.75 2.36 -6.31
N ALA A 195 14.64 2.70 -5.03
CA ALA A 195 13.91 1.88 -4.07
C ALA A 195 12.41 1.74 -4.40
N ILE A 196 11.78 2.80 -4.91
CA ILE A 196 10.39 2.73 -5.40
C ILE A 196 10.29 1.78 -6.59
N SER A 197 11.21 1.86 -7.56
CA SER A 197 11.17 1.00 -8.74
C SER A 197 11.50 -0.46 -8.45
N GLU A 198 12.43 -0.73 -7.54
CA GLU A 198 12.82 -2.10 -7.15
C GLU A 198 11.85 -2.71 -6.13
N GLY A 199 11.18 -1.87 -5.33
CA GLY A 199 10.12 -2.28 -4.41
C GLY A 199 8.77 -2.53 -5.09
N GLU A 200 8.56 -2.05 -6.32
CA GLU A 200 7.38 -2.37 -7.12
C GLU A 200 7.35 -3.88 -7.41
N GLY A 201 6.37 -4.60 -6.85
CA GLY A 201 6.19 -6.05 -7.05
C GLY A 201 7.04 -6.94 -6.13
N SER A 202 7.87 -6.35 -5.26
CA SER A 202 8.70 -7.09 -4.31
C SER A 202 8.14 -6.96 -2.89
N PHE A 203 7.47 -8.01 -2.41
CA PHE A 203 7.12 -8.19 -1.00
C PHE A 203 8.22 -8.98 -0.28
N HIS A 204 9.47 -8.54 -0.36
CA HIS A 204 10.51 -9.13 0.47
C HIS A 204 10.28 -8.71 1.92
N LEU A 205 9.97 -9.69 2.79
CA LEU A 205 9.97 -9.49 4.24
C LEU A 205 11.31 -8.86 4.62
N SER A 206 11.26 -7.65 5.17
CA SER A 206 12.41 -6.98 5.78
C SER A 206 12.74 -7.58 7.14
#